data_AF-A0A436FCR6-F1
#
_entry.id   AF-A0A436FCR6-F1
#
_cell.length_a   1.000
_cell.length_b   1.000
_cell.length_c   1.000
_cell.angle_alpha   90.00
_cell.angle_beta   90.00
_cell.angle_gamma   90.00
#
_symmetry.space_group_name_H-M   'P 1'
#
loop_
_entity.id
_entity.type
_entity.pdbx_description
1 polymer ?
#
loop_
_entity_poly.entity_id
_entity_poly.type
_entity_poly.pdbx_seq_one_letter_code
_entity_poly.pdbx_strand_id
1 'polypeptide(L)'
;ALEDASGETHAMLGLLGHSTSFAKRKMNLGYREARLRADCPLGSAGALIRGHEFHYAQMTATGNDEPLADLADGQGNPIGASGYRRGHASGTFFHAIARG
;
A
#
# COMPACT_ATOMS: atom_id res chain seq x y z
N ALA A 1 4.86 10.27 8.74
CA ALA A 1 5.34 11.57 8.18
C ALA A 1 5.59 11.41 6.68
N LEU A 2 5.67 12.51 5.93
CA LEU A 2 5.98 12.51 4.50
C LEU A 2 7.24 13.35 4.26
N GLU A 3 8.31 12.74 3.77
CA GLU A 3 9.49 13.46 3.29
C GLU A 3 9.29 13.77 1.80
N ASP A 4 9.36 15.04 1.43
CA ASP A 4 9.18 15.48 0.05
C ASP A 4 10.45 15.32 -0.79
N ALA A 5 10.40 15.75 -2.06
CA ALA A 5 11.52 15.61 -2.99
C ALA A 5 12.74 16.49 -2.63
N SER A 6 12.56 17.52 -1.80
CA SER A 6 13.62 18.39 -1.29
C SER A 6 14.26 17.88 0.01
N GLY A 7 13.70 16.81 0.60
CA GLY A 7 14.11 16.28 1.89
C GLY A 7 13.40 16.94 3.08
N GLU A 8 12.43 17.82 2.84
CA GLU A 8 11.65 18.43 3.93
C GLU A 8 10.60 17.43 4.44
N THR A 9 10.48 17.30 5.76
CA THR A 9 9.53 16.38 6.39
C THR A 9 8.27 17.10 6.83
N HIS A 10 7.14 16.65 6.32
CA HIS A 10 5.82 17.17 6.58
C HIS A 10 5.03 16.27 7.55
N ALA A 11 4.34 16.91 8.50
CA ALA A 11 3.40 16.23 9.37
C ALA A 11 2.16 15.80 8.57
N MET A 12 1.71 14.57 8.79
CA MET A 12 0.51 14.01 8.17
C MET A 12 -0.59 13.89 9.23
N LEU A 13 -1.84 13.65 8.80
CA LEU A 13 -3.01 13.54 9.70
C LEU A 13 -2.93 12.42 10.76
N GLY A 14 -1.94 11.53 10.69
CA GLY A 14 -1.72 10.47 11.69
C GLY A 14 -2.76 9.34 11.66
N LEU A 15 -3.60 9.27 10.61
CA LEU A 15 -4.59 8.19 10.43
C LEU A 15 -3.94 6.82 10.28
N LEU A 16 -2.75 6.76 9.69
CA LEU A 16 -1.87 5.60 9.62
C LEU A 16 -0.49 5.99 10.13
N GLY A 17 0.18 5.05 10.80
CA GLY A 17 1.46 5.23 11.51
C GLY A 17 2.70 5.08 10.64
N HIS A 18 2.54 4.83 9.34
CA HIS A 18 3.67 4.69 8.42
C HIS A 18 4.30 6.05 8.06
N SER A 19 5.48 6.00 7.46
CA SER A 19 6.16 7.16 6.88
C SER A 19 6.70 6.84 5.49
N THR A 20 6.63 7.82 4.61
CA THR A 20 7.06 7.71 3.21
C THR A 20 8.03 8.82 2.83
N SER A 21 8.82 8.58 1.78
CA SER A 21 9.76 9.55 1.23
C SER A 21 9.69 9.63 -0.29
N PHE A 22 9.75 10.84 -0.82
CA PHE A 22 9.95 11.15 -2.23
C PHE A 22 11.37 11.63 -2.55
N ALA A 23 12.23 11.85 -1.55
CA ALA A 23 13.59 12.36 -1.72
C ALA A 23 14.46 11.43 -2.58
N LYS A 24 14.32 10.12 -2.40
CA LYS A 24 14.97 9.09 -3.23
C LYS A 24 13.93 8.35 -4.06
N ARG A 25 13.75 8.80 -5.30
CA ARG A 25 12.74 8.24 -6.21
C ARG A 25 13.12 6.81 -6.61
N LYS A 26 12.28 5.84 -6.28
CA LYS A 26 12.38 4.47 -6.79
C LYS A 26 11.06 4.13 -7.47
N MET A 27 11.11 3.85 -8.78
CA MET A 27 9.92 3.44 -9.51
C MET A 27 9.52 2.03 -9.10
N ASN A 28 8.36 1.88 -8.47
CA ASN A 28 7.70 0.60 -8.27
C ASN A 28 6.56 0.54 -9.28
N LEU A 29 6.65 -0.40 -10.21
CA LEU A 29 5.66 -0.61 -11.26
C LEU A 29 5.41 -2.10 -11.46
N GLY A 30 4.14 -2.48 -11.60
CA GLY A 30 3.77 -3.79 -12.13
C GLY A 30 2.36 -4.21 -11.74
N TYR A 31 1.82 -5.16 -12.49
CA TYR A 31 0.55 -5.78 -12.15
C TYR A 31 0.66 -6.58 -10.85
N ARG A 32 -0.42 -6.56 -10.08
CA ARG A 32 -0.54 -7.21 -8.78
C ARG A 32 -1.88 -7.90 -8.65
N GLU A 33 -1.86 -8.99 -7.91
CA GLU A 33 -3.05 -9.56 -7.29
C GLU A 33 -2.96 -9.28 -5.79
N ALA A 34 -4.06 -8.80 -5.20
CA ALA A 34 -4.18 -8.46 -3.79
C ALA A 34 -5.25 -9.33 -3.14
N ARG A 35 -4.85 -10.17 -2.18
CA ARG A 35 -5.78 -10.89 -1.30
C ARG A 35 -6.06 -10.06 -0.07
N LEU A 36 -7.29 -9.60 0.10
CA LEU A 36 -7.66 -8.75 1.24
C LEU A 36 -7.58 -9.52 2.55
N ARG A 37 -6.99 -8.92 3.59
CA ARG A 37 -6.90 -9.51 4.93
C ARG A 37 -8.06 -9.14 5.85
N ALA A 38 -8.87 -8.16 5.47
CA ALA A 38 -10.04 -7.69 6.20
C ALA A 38 -11.05 -7.09 5.24
N ASP A 39 -12.29 -6.98 5.70
CA ASP A 39 -13.33 -6.24 4.99
C ASP A 39 -12.91 -4.78 4.83
N CYS A 40 -13.04 -4.26 3.60
CA CYS A 40 -12.73 -2.87 3.28
C CYS A 40 -13.54 -2.42 2.06
N PRO A 41 -13.46 -1.14 1.65
CA PRO A 41 -14.20 -0.65 0.49
C PRO A 41 -13.90 -1.41 -0.83
N LEU A 42 -12.75 -2.09 -0.94
CA LEU A 42 -12.41 -2.89 -2.12
C LEU A 42 -13.18 -4.22 -2.17
N GLY A 43 -13.53 -4.80 -1.01
CA GLY A 43 -14.23 -6.08 -0.91
C GLY A 43 -14.12 -6.72 0.48
N SER A 44 -14.68 -7.93 0.60
CA SER A 44 -14.62 -8.72 1.83
C SER A 44 -13.24 -9.33 2.06
N ALA A 45 -12.94 -9.67 3.31
CA ALA A 45 -11.76 -10.45 3.67
C ALA A 45 -11.67 -11.73 2.82
N GLY A 46 -10.46 -12.03 2.34
CA GLY A 46 -10.17 -13.16 1.45
C GLY A 46 -10.42 -12.89 -0.04
N ALA A 47 -11.14 -11.82 -0.41
CA ALA A 47 -11.39 -11.49 -1.80
C ALA A 47 -10.09 -11.21 -2.56
N LEU A 48 -10.06 -11.61 -3.83
CA LEU A 48 -8.97 -11.34 -4.75
C LEU A 48 -9.28 -10.13 -5.62
N ILE A 49 -8.38 -9.15 -5.59
CA ILE A 49 -8.47 -7.93 -6.38
C ILE A 49 -7.27 -7.88 -7.33
N ARG A 50 -7.52 -7.60 -8.60
CA ARG A 50 -6.48 -7.39 -9.60
C ARG A 50 -6.28 -5.91 -9.85
N GLY A 51 -5.03 -5.52 -10.03
CA GLY A 51 -4.65 -4.12 -10.16
C GLY A 51 -3.18 -3.95 -10.48
N HIS A 52 -2.63 -2.81 -10.13
CA HIS A 52 -1.21 -2.51 -10.30
C HIS A 52 -0.68 -1.64 -9.16
N GLU A 53 0.62 -1.72 -8.93
CA GLU A 53 1.35 -0.70 -8.16
C GLU A 53 2.02 0.26 -9.14
N PHE A 54 1.91 1.56 -8.87
CA PHE A 54 2.65 2.60 -9.55
C PHE A 54 2.95 3.76 -8.60
N HIS A 55 4.18 3.83 -8.09
CA HIS A 55 4.59 4.94 -7.22
C HIS A 55 6.11 5.13 -7.19
N TYR A 56 6.51 6.38 -6.92
CA TYR A 56 7.92 6.75 -6.68
C TYR A 56 8.28 6.81 -5.19
N ALA A 57 7.27 6.90 -4.33
CA ALA A 57 7.46 6.99 -2.89
C ALA A 57 8.08 5.70 -2.35
N GLN A 58 9.01 5.84 -1.43
CA GLN A 58 9.54 4.73 -0.65
C GLN A 58 8.91 4.72 0.74
N MET A 59 8.65 3.53 1.29
CA MET A 59 8.31 3.38 2.69
C MET A 59 9.59 3.52 3.53
N THR A 60 9.64 4.49 4.43
CA THR A 60 10.78 4.71 5.34
C THR A 60 10.53 4.14 6.72
N ALA A 61 9.27 4.02 7.12
CA ALA A 61 8.85 3.29 8.31
C ALA A 61 7.47 2.68 8.09
N THR A 62 7.28 1.41 8.44
CA THR A 62 5.98 0.73 8.30
C THR A 62 4.97 1.17 9.36
N GLY A 63 5.44 1.60 10.53
CA GLY A 63 4.58 1.76 11.71
C GLY A 63 4.10 0.40 12.25
N ASN A 64 3.03 0.42 13.04
CA ASN A 64 2.46 -0.76 13.73
C ASN A 64 1.02 -1.07 13.29
N ASP A 65 0.59 -0.56 12.14
CA ASP A 65 -0.76 -0.81 11.63
C ASP A 65 -0.87 -2.19 11.00
N GLU A 66 -2.05 -2.78 11.09
CA GLU A 66 -2.34 -4.07 10.49
C GLU A 66 -2.29 -3.97 8.96
N PRO A 67 -1.72 -4.97 8.26
CA PRO A 67 -1.71 -4.95 6.80
C PRO A 67 -3.11 -5.02 6.19
N LEU A 68 -3.27 -4.39 5.01
CA LEU A 68 -4.55 -4.41 4.28
C LEU A 68 -4.70 -5.69 3.43
N ALA A 69 -3.64 -6.11 2.75
CA ALA A 69 -3.68 -7.23 1.81
C ALA A 69 -2.34 -7.97 1.72
N ASP A 70 -2.38 -9.20 1.21
CA ASP A 70 -1.21 -9.91 0.68
C ASP A 70 -1.11 -9.71 -0.84
N LEU A 71 0.06 -9.30 -1.32
CA LEU A 71 0.31 -9.10 -2.74
C LEU A 71 1.06 -10.28 -3.36
N ALA A 72 0.70 -10.55 -4.61
CA ALA A 72 1.47 -11.34 -5.55
C ALA A 72 1.73 -10.53 -6.84
N ASP A 73 2.81 -10.85 -7.55
CA ASP A 73 3.09 -10.28 -8.87
C ASP A 73 2.14 -10.83 -9.95
N GLY A 74 2.29 -10.35 -11.19
CA GLY A 74 1.45 -10.80 -12.32
C GLY A 74 1.60 -12.28 -12.71
N GLN A 75 2.59 -12.99 -12.15
CA GLN A 75 2.79 -14.43 -12.33
C GLN A 75 2.31 -15.23 -11.11
N GLY A 76 1.79 -14.57 -10.08
CA GLY A 76 1.34 -15.19 -8.83
C GLY A 76 2.44 -15.41 -7.81
N ASN A 77 3.66 -14.88 -8.02
CA ASN A 77 4.73 -15.00 -7.02
C ASN A 77 4.43 -14.07 -5.83
N PRO A 78 4.48 -14.56 -4.58
CA PRO A 78 4.24 -13.72 -3.40
C PRO A 78 5.26 -12.59 -3.29
N ILE A 79 4.77 -11.37 -3.08
CA ILE A 79 5.56 -10.18 -2.74
C ILE A 79 5.52 -9.94 -1.23
N GLY A 80 4.40 -10.28 -0.59
CA GLY A 80 4.17 -10.15 0.85
C GLY A 80 3.06 -9.17 1.18
N ALA A 81 2.96 -8.81 2.46
CA ALA A 81 1.92 -7.92 2.95
C ALA A 81 2.12 -6.48 2.45
N SER A 82 1.04 -5.82 2.04
CA SER A 82 1.05 -4.44 1.55
C SER A 82 -0.22 -3.69 1.94
N GLY A 83 -0.09 -2.36 1.93
CA GLY A 83 -1.08 -1.45 2.47
C GLY A 83 -1.29 -1.64 3.98
N TYR A 84 -1.99 -0.70 4.58
CA TYR A 84 -2.24 -0.71 6.02
C TYR A 84 -3.66 -0.26 6.34
N ARG A 85 -4.16 -0.70 7.49
CA ARG A 85 -5.47 -0.32 8.02
C ARG A 85 -5.41 -0.01 9.51
N ARG A 86 -6.22 0.96 9.93
CA ARG A 86 -6.50 1.29 11.33
C ARG A 86 -7.93 1.79 11.47
N GLY A 87 -8.77 1.03 12.16
CA GLY A 87 -10.21 1.34 12.25
C GLY A 87 -10.83 1.47 10.86
N HIS A 88 -11.37 2.65 10.55
CA HIS A 88 -12.00 2.95 9.27
C HIS A 88 -11.04 3.52 8.21
N ALA A 89 -9.77 3.74 8.54
CA ALA A 89 -8.78 4.23 7.60
C ALA A 89 -8.02 3.07 6.95
N SER A 90 -7.86 3.13 5.63
CA SER A 90 -7.00 2.24 4.86
C SER A 90 -6.17 3.03 3.87
N GLY A 91 -4.93 2.58 3.63
CA GLY A 91 -4.02 3.21 2.66
C GLY A 91 -3.19 2.16 1.95
N THR A 92 -3.01 2.31 0.64
CA THR A 92 -2.23 1.39 -0.18
C THR A 92 -1.71 2.08 -1.44
N PHE A 93 -0.57 1.63 -1.95
CA PHE A 93 -0.08 1.99 -3.29
C PHE A 93 -0.69 1.12 -4.41
N PHE A 94 -1.55 0.17 -4.05
CA PHE A 94 -2.25 -0.67 -5.00
C PHE A 94 -3.46 0.05 -5.62
N HIS A 95 -3.45 0.18 -6.94
CA HIS A 95 -4.53 0.70 -7.75
C HIS A 95 -5.42 -0.47 -8.19
N ALA A 96 -6.57 -0.63 -7.54
CA ALA A 96 -7.54 -1.67 -7.86
C ALA A 96 -8.19 -1.42 -9.23
N ILE A 97 -8.37 -2.48 -10.03
CA ILE A 97 -9.02 -2.42 -11.35
C ILE A 97 -10.30 -3.27 -11.34
N ALA A 98 -10.17 -4.55 -10.97
CA ALA A 98 -11.27 -5.49 -11.03
C ALA A 98 -11.21 -6.51 -9.89
N ARG A 99 -12.37 -7.06 -9.56
CA ARG A 99 -12.46 -8.25 -8.72
C ARG A 99 -12.17 -9.47 -9.60
N GLY A 100 -11.45 -10.44 -9.03
CA GLY A 100 -11.24 -11.75 -9.65
C GLY A 100 -12.47 -12.63 -9.53
#